data_AF-A0AB34P7G2-F1
#
_entry.id   AF-A0AB34P7G2-F1
#
_cell.length_a   1.000
_cell.length_b   1.000
_cell.length_c   1.000
_cell.angle_alpha   90.00
_cell.angle_beta   90.00
_cell.angle_gamma   90.00
#
_symmetry.space_group_name_H-M   'P 1'
#
loop_
_entity.id
_entity.type
_entity.pdbx_description
1 polymer ?
#
loop_
_entity_poly.entity_id
_entity_poly.type
_entity_poly.pdbx_seq_one_letter_code
_entity_poly.pdbx_strand_id
1 'polypeptide(L)'
;MLMHRDGVVRAEDIQLPPQRLPSRLGDEPPADGQALLARAFARPFETGEAALHATVEEQLFRATYRHCDQNQVRTAALLGVSRNVVRARLIALGELVVNTRSG
;
A
#
# COMPACT_ATOMS: atom_id res chain seq x y z
N MET A 1 11.40 -25.86 -25.41
CA MET A 1 12.40 -25.98 -26.48
C MET A 1 11.94 -25.06 -27.60
N LEU A 2 12.60 -23.91 -27.77
CA LEU A 2 12.24 -22.92 -28.79
C LEU A 2 13.00 -23.24 -30.07
N MET A 3 12.28 -23.56 -31.15
CA MET A 3 12.84 -23.73 -32.48
C MET A 3 12.64 -22.41 -33.23
N HIS A 4 13.72 -21.87 -33.78
CA HIS A 4 13.76 -20.55 -34.39
C HIS A 4 13.88 -20.71 -35.91
N ARG A 5 12.96 -20.11 -36.67
CA ARG A 5 13.14 -19.85 -38.10
C ARG A 5 13.08 -18.33 -38.30
N ASP A 6 14.14 -17.77 -38.86
CA ASP A 6 14.19 -16.42 -39.44
C ASP A 6 14.32 -15.17 -38.52
N GLY A 7 14.90 -15.27 -37.33
CA GLY A 7 15.44 -14.05 -36.66
C GLY A 7 14.42 -13.17 -35.95
N VAL A 8 13.12 -13.45 -36.11
CA VAL A 8 12.03 -12.61 -35.61
C VAL A 8 11.05 -13.46 -34.85
N VAL A 9 10.92 -13.22 -33.54
CA VAL A 9 9.90 -13.87 -32.71
C VAL A 9 8.54 -13.29 -33.08
N ARG A 10 7.69 -14.09 -33.74
CA ARG A 10 6.30 -13.71 -34.03
C ARG A 10 5.40 -14.14 -32.86
N ALA A 11 4.28 -13.45 -32.66
CA ALA A 11 3.36 -13.74 -31.57
C ALA A 11 2.83 -15.20 -31.58
N GLU A 12 2.78 -15.79 -32.77
CA GLU A 12 2.38 -17.18 -33.03
C GLU A 12 3.43 -18.24 -32.62
N ASP A 13 4.69 -17.84 -32.42
CA ASP A 13 5.77 -18.73 -31.92
C ASP A 13 5.70 -18.94 -30.40
N ILE A 14 4.88 -18.14 -29.71
CA ILE A 14 4.67 -18.23 -28.27
C ILE A 14 3.56 -19.24 -27.99
N GLN A 15 3.89 -20.53 -28.07
CA GLN A 15 3.06 -21.59 -27.53
C GLN A 15 3.18 -21.59 -26.00
N LEU A 16 2.44 -20.70 -25.34
CA LEU A 16 2.23 -20.77 -23.89
C LEU A 16 1.35 -22.00 -23.61
N PRO A 17 1.84 -23.03 -22.89
CA PRO A 17 0.95 -24.03 -22.34
C PRO A 17 -0.07 -23.30 -21.45
N PRO A 18 -1.33 -23.73 -21.39
CA PRO A 18 -2.31 -23.12 -20.51
C PRO A 18 -1.74 -23.17 -19.10
N GLN A 19 -1.27 -22.02 -18.62
CA GLN A 19 -0.84 -21.86 -17.25
C GLN A 19 -2.10 -22.08 -16.45
N ARG A 20 -2.25 -23.28 -15.86
CA ARG A 20 -3.14 -23.47 -14.73
C ARG A 20 -2.56 -22.62 -13.62
N LEU A 21 -2.89 -21.33 -13.64
CA LEU A 21 -2.80 -20.49 -12.47
C LEU A 21 -3.48 -21.30 -11.37
N PRO A 22 -2.79 -21.66 -10.26
CA PRO A 22 -3.48 -22.25 -9.14
C PRO A 22 -4.67 -21.33 -8.86
N SER A 23 -5.86 -21.92 -8.81
CA SER A 23 -7.10 -21.18 -8.54
C SER A 23 -6.77 -20.17 -7.46
N ARG A 24 -6.90 -18.88 -7.80
CA ARG A 24 -6.74 -17.83 -6.80
C ARG A 24 -7.57 -18.26 -5.61
N LEU A 25 -7.02 -18.14 -4.41
CA LEU A 25 -7.70 -18.26 -3.12
C LEU A 25 -8.86 -17.25 -3.00
N GLY A 26 -9.78 -17.20 -3.97
CA GLY A 26 -10.42 -15.95 -4.37
C GLY A 26 -11.61 -16.14 -5.30
N ASP A 27 -12.47 -17.09 -4.97
CA ASP A 27 -13.90 -17.01 -5.30
C ASP A 27 -14.71 -16.54 -4.07
N GLU A 28 -14.04 -15.97 -3.05
CA GLU A 28 -14.75 -15.11 -2.10
C GLU A 28 -15.18 -13.84 -2.85
N PRO A 29 -16.44 -13.39 -2.71
CA PRO A 29 -16.86 -12.08 -3.22
C PRO A 29 -15.87 -11.02 -2.74
N PRO A 30 -15.65 -9.92 -3.49
CA PRO A 30 -14.72 -8.88 -3.08
C PRO A 30 -15.04 -8.48 -1.65
N ALA A 31 -14.19 -8.91 -0.73
CA ALA A 31 -14.42 -8.71 0.68
C ALA A 31 -14.50 -7.19 0.89
N ASP A 32 -15.54 -6.76 1.59
CA ASP A 32 -15.69 -5.39 2.04
C ASP A 32 -14.34 -4.91 2.61
N GLY A 33 -13.90 -3.70 2.24
CA GLY A 33 -12.62 -3.15 2.67
C GLY A 33 -12.49 -3.17 4.19
N GLN A 34 -13.60 -3.03 4.90
CA GLN A 34 -13.64 -3.15 6.36
C GLN A 34 -13.34 -4.59 6.84
N ALA A 35 -13.84 -5.61 6.15
CA ALA A 35 -13.54 -7.01 6.46
C ALA A 35 -12.07 -7.35 6.17
N LEU A 36 -11.49 -6.81 5.09
CA LEU A 36 -10.06 -6.97 4.79
C LEU A 36 -9.18 -6.30 5.85
N LEU A 37 -9.53 -5.09 6.28
CA LEU A 37 -8.81 -4.38 7.32
C LEU A 37 -8.88 -5.13 8.66
N ALA A 38 -10.06 -5.65 9.03
CA ALA A 38 -10.21 -6.46 10.24
C ALA A 38 -9.35 -7.72 10.19
N ARG A 39 -9.30 -8.43 9.05
CA ARG A 39 -8.43 -9.59 8.86
C ARG A 39 -6.94 -9.23 8.95
N ALA A 40 -6.54 -8.04 8.49
CA ALA A 40 -5.15 -7.59 8.54
C ALA A 40 -4.63 -7.43 9.98
N PHE A 41 -5.50 -7.15 10.95
CA PHE A 41 -5.10 -7.03 12.36
C PHE A 41 -4.88 -8.35 13.09
N ALA A 42 -5.39 -9.47 12.56
CA ALA A 42 -5.28 -10.78 13.23
C ALA A 42 -3.82 -11.17 13.52
N ARG A 43 -2.94 -11.00 12.53
CA ARG A 43 -1.52 -11.38 12.67
C ARG A 43 -0.78 -10.52 13.71
N PRO A 44 -0.85 -9.17 13.68
CA PRO A 44 -0.25 -8.36 14.74
C PRO A 44 -0.73 -8.71 16.16
N PHE A 45 -2.02 -9.03 16.32
CA PHE A 45 -2.57 -9.45 17.62
C PHE A 45 -1.95 -10.76 18.12
N GLU A 46 -1.81 -11.76 17.25
CA GLU A 46 -1.19 -13.05 17.60
C GLU A 46 0.29 -12.91 17.96
N THR A 47 1.01 -12.04 17.26
CA THR A 47 2.45 -11.81 17.51
C THR A 47 2.74 -10.96 18.74
N GLY A 48 1.71 -10.35 19.36
CA GLY A 48 1.89 -9.47 20.52
C GLY A 48 2.71 -8.22 20.18
N GLU A 49 2.48 -7.62 19.01
CA GLU A 49 3.26 -6.46 18.56
C GLU A 49 3.15 -5.30 19.56
N ALA A 50 4.27 -4.97 20.23
CA ALA A 50 4.31 -4.05 21.36
C ALA A 50 3.85 -2.61 21.02
N ALA A 51 3.91 -2.22 19.75
CA ALA A 51 3.61 -0.87 19.29
C ALA A 51 2.52 -0.83 18.21
N LEU A 52 1.57 -1.78 18.24
CA LEU A 52 0.55 -1.93 17.20
C LEU A 52 -0.14 -0.61 16.81
N HIS A 53 -0.56 0.19 17.80
CA HIS A 53 -1.18 1.48 17.54
C HIS A 53 -0.27 2.39 16.69
N ALA A 54 1.01 2.49 17.04
CA ALA A 54 1.96 3.33 16.32
C ALA A 54 2.21 2.80 14.89
N THR A 55 2.34 1.48 14.72
CA THR A 55 2.51 0.84 13.41
C THR A 55 1.31 1.13 12.50
N VAL A 56 0.09 0.95 13.01
CA VAL A 56 -1.14 1.19 12.24
C VAL A 56 -1.30 2.67 11.91
N GLU A 57 -1.06 3.55 12.88
CA GLU A 57 -1.10 4.99 12.68
C GLU A 57 -0.09 5.42 11.60
N GLU A 58 1.15 4.94 11.66
CA GLU A 58 2.17 5.21 10.63
C GLU A 58 1.70 4.80 9.23
N GLN A 59 1.21 3.56 9.07
CA GLN A 59 0.74 3.08 7.78
C GLN A 59 -0.44 3.89 7.26
N LEU A 60 -1.38 4.25 8.14
CA LEU A 60 -2.52 5.09 7.80
C LEU A 60 -2.08 6.47 7.29
N PHE A 61 -1.20 7.16 8.03
CA PHE A 61 -0.71 8.48 7.64
C PHE A 61 0.07 8.44 6.34
N ARG A 62 0.97 7.46 6.14
CA ARG A 62 1.72 7.30 4.89
C ARG A 62 0.81 7.01 3.71
N ALA A 63 -0.17 6.11 3.87
CA ALA A 63 -1.08 5.73 2.80
C ALA A 63 -2.00 6.88 2.38
N THR A 64 -2.62 7.57 3.34
CA THR A 64 -3.49 8.72 3.05
C THR A 64 -2.72 9.90 2.49
N TYR A 65 -1.50 10.16 2.98
CA TYR A 65 -0.66 11.23 2.45
C TYR A 65 -0.29 11.00 0.97
N ARG A 66 0.10 9.77 0.61
CA ARG A 66 0.35 9.40 -0.79
C ARG A 66 -0.91 9.45 -1.64
N HIS A 67 -2.04 8.95 -1.12
CA HIS A 67 -3.33 8.99 -1.82
C HIS A 67 -3.79 10.43 -2.10
N CYS A 68 -3.41 11.37 -1.23
CA CYS A 68 -3.71 12.78 -1.36
C CYS A 68 -2.61 13.58 -2.10
N ASP A 69 -1.80 12.93 -2.94
CA ASP A 69 -0.74 13.57 -3.73
C ASP A 69 0.23 14.41 -2.88
N GLN A 70 0.57 13.91 -1.69
CA GLN A 70 1.45 14.60 -0.73
C GLN A 70 0.91 15.97 -0.27
N ASN A 71 -0.41 16.18 -0.33
CA ASN A 71 -1.07 17.39 0.13
C ASN A 71 -1.55 17.25 1.59
N GLN A 72 -0.91 17.96 2.53
CA GLN A 72 -1.24 17.91 3.96
C GLN A 72 -2.68 18.35 4.27
N VAL A 73 -3.21 19.34 3.55
CA VAL A 73 -4.56 19.87 3.80
C VAL A 73 -5.61 18.86 3.37
N ARG A 74 -5.44 18.26 2.18
CA ARG A 74 -6.33 17.20 1.71
C ARG A 74 -6.26 15.95 2.60
N THR A 75 -5.06 15.58 3.01
CA THR A 75 -4.83 14.46 3.94
C THR A 75 -5.54 14.70 5.28
N ALA A 76 -5.44 15.90 5.83
CA ALA A 76 -6.11 16.29 7.07
C ALA A 76 -7.64 16.21 6.95
N ALA A 77 -8.20 16.70 5.85
CA ALA A 77 -9.62 16.62 5.56
C ALA A 77 -10.11 15.17 5.43
N LEU A 78 -9.34 14.30 4.75
CA LEU A 78 -9.67 12.88 4.60
C LEU A 78 -9.62 12.12 5.92
N LEU A 79 -8.63 12.42 6.77
CA LEU A 79 -8.46 11.78 8.08
C LEU A 79 -9.37 12.37 9.18
N GLY A 80 -10.00 13.52 8.95
CA GLY A 80 -10.81 14.20 9.96
C GLY A 80 -10.00 14.81 11.11
N VAL A 81 -8.73 15.13 10.87
CA VAL A 81 -7.83 15.74 11.87
C VAL A 81 -7.34 17.11 11.39
N SER A 82 -6.68 17.88 12.26
CA SER A 82 -6.10 19.16 11.83
C SER A 82 -4.85 18.97 10.97
N ARG A 83 -4.58 19.92 10.08
CA ARG A 83 -3.35 19.94 9.27
C ARG A 83 -2.08 20.01 10.13
N ASN A 84 -2.15 20.58 11.33
CA ASN A 84 -1.01 20.61 12.25
C ASN A 84 -0.71 19.22 12.83
N VAL A 85 -1.74 18.42 13.13
CA VAL A 85 -1.57 17.02 13.51
C VAL A 85 -0.91 16.23 12.38
N VAL A 86 -1.41 16.37 11.14
CA VAL A 86 -0.79 15.74 9.96
C VAL A 86 0.67 16.15 9.80
N ARG A 87 0.96 17.46 9.88
CA ARG A 87 2.33 17.97 9.75
C ARG A 87 3.25 17.37 10.81
N ALA A 88 2.84 17.39 12.08
CA ALA A 88 3.65 16.86 13.19
C ALA A 88 3.91 15.35 13.00
N ARG A 89 2.88 14.59 12.60
CA ARG A 89 3.02 13.16 12.30
C ARG A 89 3.98 12.89 11.15
N LEU A 90 3.83 13.59 10.02
CA LEU A 90 4.70 13.41 8.87
C LEU A 90 6.17 13.79 9.17
N ILE A 91 6.42 14.79 10.02
CA ILE A 91 7.78 15.09 10.50
C ILE A 91 8.32 13.93 11.35
N ALA A 92 7.53 13.42 12.30
CA ALA A 92 7.95 12.30 13.16
C ALA A 92 8.23 11.02 12.34
N LEU A 93 7.51 10.81 11.23
CA LEU A 93 7.71 9.70 10.30
C LEU A 93 8.87 9.90 9.31
N GLY A 94 9.50 11.08 9.29
CA GLY A 94 10.56 11.45 8.34
C GLY A 94 10.07 11.74 6.91
N GLU A 95 8.75 11.84 6.69
CA GLU A 95 8.13 12.15 5.39
C GLU A 95 8.22 13.64 5.03
N LEU A 96 8.50 14.51 6.01
CA LEU A 96 8.69 15.95 5.80
C LEU A 96 9.95 16.44 6.51
N VAL A 97 10.78 17.17 5.78
CA VAL A 97 11.92 17.90 6.35
C VAL A 97 11.42 19.22 6.95
N VAL A 98 11.76 19.46 8.22
CA VAL A 98 11.49 20.76 8.86
C VAL A 98 12.44 21.79 8.27
N ASN A 99 11.91 22.70 7.47
CA ASN A 99 12.69 23.83 7.02
C ASN A 99 12.76 24.87 8.15
N THR A 100 13.80 24.78 8.97
CA THR A 100 14.15 25.84 9.92
C THR A 100 14.69 26.99 9.09
N ARG A 101 13.91 28.07 8.95
CA ARG A 101 14.46 29.32 8.42
C ARG A 101 15.51 29.78 9.43
N SER A 102 16.79 29.55 9.12
CA SER A 102 17.91 30.18 9.82
C SER A 102 17.71 31.69 9.69
N GLY A 103 17.45 32.35 10.82
CA GLY A 103 17.50 33.80 10.96
C GLY A 103 18.88 34.25 11.37
#